data_AF-A0A094E5M6-F1
#
_entry.id   AF-A0A094E5M6-F1
#
_cell.length_a   1.000
_cell.length_b   1.000
_cell.length_c   1.000
_cell.angle_alpha   90.00
_cell.angle_beta   90.00
_cell.angle_gamma   90.00
#
_symmetry.space_group_name_H-M   'P 1'
#
loop_
_entity.id
_entity.type
_entity.pdbx_description
1 polymer ?
#
loop_
_entity_poly.entity_id
_entity_poly.type
_entity_poly.pdbx_seq_one_letter_code
_entity_poly.pdbx_strand_id
1 'polypeptide(L)' 'MSSASIQLPSTSSATIAAPLKSESKPKPCCVCKEEKAIRDECMLFSKSNDAQKDCATTIDKYKSCMASFGFNLP' A
#
# COMPACT_ATOMS: atom_id res chain seq x y z
N MET A 1 37.12 -27.88 0.45
CA MET A 1 35.81 -28.49 0.17
C MET A 1 34.80 -27.74 1.04
N SER A 2 33.85 -26.93 0.59
CA SER A 2 33.47 -26.46 -0.74
C SER A 2 32.76 -25.11 -0.55
N SER A 3 33.12 -24.13 -1.39
CA SER A 3 32.41 -22.88 -1.57
C SER A 3 31.01 -23.11 -2.14
N ALA A 4 30.05 -22.27 -1.74
CA ALA A 4 28.93 -21.89 -2.61
C ALA A 4 28.49 -20.47 -2.25
N SER A 5 29.12 -19.49 -2.89
CA SER A 5 28.61 -18.13 -3.02
C SER A 5 27.38 -18.18 -3.94
N ILE A 6 26.20 -17.83 -3.44
CA ILE A 6 25.04 -17.60 -4.32
C ILE A 6 25.09 -16.13 -4.73
N GLN A 7 25.45 -15.93 -6.00
CA GLN A 7 25.46 -14.66 -6.71
C GLN A 7 24.02 -14.14 -6.87
N LEU A 8 23.78 -12.88 -6.46
CA LEU A 8 22.63 -12.12 -6.95
C LEU A 8 22.92 -11.69 -8.39
N PRO A 9 22.03 -11.93 -9.36
CA PRO A 9 22.13 -11.29 -10.66
C PRO A 9 21.77 -9.80 -10.49
N SER A 10 22.79 -8.96 -10.65
CA SER A 10 22.66 -7.57 -11.06
C SER A 10 22.51 -7.51 -12.58
N THR A 11 21.92 -6.41 -13.07
CA THR A 11 21.65 -5.99 -14.48
C THR A 11 20.26 -6.35 -15.00
N SER A 12 19.52 -5.53 -15.75
CA SER A 12 19.51 -4.08 -16.03
C SER A 12 18.26 -3.80 -16.89
N SER A 13 17.69 -2.59 -16.76
CA SER A 13 16.87 -1.85 -17.75
C SER A 13 15.61 -2.47 -18.36
N ALA A 14 14.45 -1.87 -18.02
CA ALA A 14 13.42 -1.55 -18.99
C ALA A 14 12.76 -0.21 -18.65
N THR A 15 13.17 0.82 -19.40
CA THR A 15 12.33 1.85 -20.03
C THR A 15 11.38 2.69 -19.16
N ILE A 16 11.74 3.98 -19.11
CA ILE A 16 10.94 5.16 -18.81
C ILE A 16 9.45 4.99 -19.18
N ALA A 17 8.56 5.28 -18.23
CA ALA A 17 7.19 5.69 -18.55
C ALA A 17 6.93 7.07 -17.93
N ALA A 18 6.86 8.05 -18.83
CA ALA A 18 6.43 9.43 -18.63
C ALA A 18 5.03 9.52 -17.94
N PRO A 19 4.61 10.70 -17.44
CA PRO A 19 3.42 10.81 -16.62
C PRO A 19 2.19 10.53 -17.48
N LEU A 20 1.54 9.38 -17.25
CA LEU A 20 0.27 9.05 -17.87
C LEU A 20 -0.82 9.92 -17.25
N LYS A 21 -0.98 11.14 -17.80
CA LYS A 21 -2.28 11.81 -17.86
C LYS A 21 -3.16 10.96 -18.79
N SER A 22 -3.88 10.00 -18.22
CA SER A 22 -4.95 9.29 -18.89
C SER A 22 -6.21 9.44 -18.04
N GLU A 23 -7.10 10.29 -18.54
CA GLU A 23 -8.47 10.48 -18.07
C GLU A 23 -9.22 9.14 -18.08
N SER A 24 -9.26 8.44 -16.94
CA SER A 24 -10.15 7.30 -16.67
C SER A 24 -9.93 6.81 -15.24
N LYS A 25 -10.74 7.33 -14.31
CA LYS A 25 -10.97 6.89 -12.91
C LYS A 25 -9.69 6.65 -12.06
N PRO A 26 -9.44 7.46 -11.01
CA PRO A 26 -8.25 7.30 -10.19
C PRO A 26 -8.18 5.89 -9.61
N LYS A 27 -7.04 5.22 -9.77
CA LYS A 27 -6.82 3.90 -9.17
C LYS A 27 -6.95 4.02 -7.64
N PRO A 28 -7.55 3.04 -6.94
CA PRO A 28 -7.80 3.11 -5.49
C PRO A 28 -6.53 3.32 -4.63
N CYS A 29 -5.37 2.97 -5.17
CA CYS A 29 -4.06 3.20 -4.54
C CYS A 29 -3.54 4.66 -4.59
N CYS A 30 -4.17 5.55 -5.37
CA CYS A 30 -3.73 6.95 -5.51
C CYS A 30 -4.55 7.95 -4.70
N VAL A 31 -5.64 7.52 -4.09
CA VAL A 31 -6.66 8.43 -3.56
C VAL A 31 -6.48 8.68 -2.07
N CYS A 32 -6.35 7.60 -1.29
CA CYS A 32 -6.26 7.64 0.17
C CYS A 32 -4.88 7.17 0.64
N LYS A 33 -3.81 7.78 0.12
CA LYS A 33 -2.43 7.36 0.42
C LYS A 33 -2.04 7.61 1.87
N GLU A 34 -2.43 8.74 2.44
CA GLU A 34 -2.14 9.08 3.84
C GLU A 34 -2.91 8.17 4.79
N GLU A 35 -4.24 8.05 4.66
CA GLU A 35 -5.01 7.11 5.48
C GLU A 35 -4.53 5.67 5.34
N LYS A 36 -4.11 5.25 4.14
CA LYS A 36 -3.53 3.92 3.93
C LYS A 36 -2.23 3.77 4.73
N ALA A 37 -1.33 4.74 4.66
CA ALA A 37 -0.06 4.72 5.39
C ALA A 37 -0.30 4.67 6.91
N ILE A 38 -1.20 5.50 7.44
CA ILE A 38 -1.53 5.53 8.87
C ILE A 38 -2.15 4.20 9.33
N ARG A 39 -3.02 3.59 8.51
CA ARG A 39 -3.59 2.27 8.79
C ARG A 39 -2.51 1.18 8.80
N ASP A 40 -1.65 1.18 7.78
CA ASP A 40 -0.56 0.22 7.67
C ASP A 40 0.44 0.38 8.83
N GLU A 41 0.80 1.60 9.21
CA GLU A 41 1.63 1.89 10.38
C GLU A 41 0.96 1.43 11.68
N CYS A 42 -0.32 1.74 11.86
CA CYS A 42 -1.06 1.29 13.02
C CYS A 42 -1.05 -0.23 13.14
N MET A 43 -1.34 -0.96 12.05
CA MET A 43 -1.31 -2.43 12.07
C MET A 43 0.09 -3.00 12.32
N LEU A 44 1.13 -2.33 11.82
CA LEU A 44 2.51 -2.77 11.96
C LEU A 44 3.08 -2.52 13.36
N PHE A 45 2.67 -1.43 14.02
CA PHE A 45 3.16 -1.02 15.33
C PHE A 45 2.23 -1.39 16.50
N SER A 46 0.98 -1.79 16.23
CA SER A 46 0.06 -2.19 17.29
C SER A 46 0.59 -3.44 18.01
N LYS A 47 0.64 -3.38 19.34
CA LYS A 47 1.09 -4.47 20.22
C LYS A 47 -0.07 -5.34 20.72
N SER A 48 -1.28 -5.03 20.25
CA SER A 48 -2.52 -5.70 20.62
C SER A 48 -2.60 -7.07 19.94
N ASN A 49 -3.19 -8.07 20.60
CA ASN A 49 -3.48 -9.37 19.97
C ASN A 49 -4.39 -9.21 18.73
N ASP A 50 -5.26 -8.20 18.75
CA ASP A 50 -6.15 -7.85 17.66
C ASP A 50 -5.86 -6.42 17.15
N ALA A 51 -4.74 -6.25 16.45
CA ALA A 51 -4.36 -4.98 15.81
C ALA A 51 -5.48 -4.41 14.92
N GLN A 52 -6.32 -5.26 14.34
CA GLN A 52 -7.45 -4.83 13.51
C GLN A 52 -8.55 -4.11 14.30
N LYS A 53 -8.76 -4.47 15.57
CA LYS A 53 -9.68 -3.79 16.48
C LYS A 53 -9.08 -2.48 17.01
N ASP A 54 -7.80 -2.52 17.34
CA ASP A 54 -7.04 -1.36 17.81
C ASP A 54 -6.98 -0.25 16.74
N CYS A 55 -6.78 -0.65 15.49
CA CYS A 55 -6.72 0.23 14.33
C CYS A 55 -8.09 0.46 13.66
N ALA A 56 -9.20 0.08 14.28
CA ALA A 56 -10.53 0.24 13.69
C ALA A 56 -10.78 1.68 13.23
N THR A 57 -10.38 2.67 14.04
CA THR A 57 -10.51 4.09 13.73
C THR A 57 -9.78 4.50 12.45
N THR A 58 -8.56 4.01 12.22
CA THR A 58 -7.77 4.35 11.03
C THR A 58 -8.26 3.59 9.80
N ILE A 59 -8.75 2.36 9.98
CA ILE A 59 -9.43 1.57 8.94
C ILE A 59 -10.71 2.27 8.48
N ASP A 60 -11.56 2.74 9.40
CA ASP A 60 -12.80 3.45 9.07
C ASP A 60 -12.53 4.75 8.32
N LYS A 61 -11.46 5.46 8.68
CA LYS A 61 -11.02 6.66 7.93
C LYS A 61 -10.60 6.30 6.51
N TYR A 62 -9.80 5.25 6.33
CA TYR A 62 -9.43 4.76 5.01
C TYR A 62 -10.65 4.34 4.18
N LYS A 63 -11.60 3.61 4.78
CA LYS A 63 -12.86 3.20 4.14
C LYS A 63 -13.71 4.40 3.75
N SER A 64 -13.85 5.40 4.63
CA SER A 64 -14.60 6.64 4.37
C SER A 64 -13.99 7.46 3.25
N CYS A 65 -12.65 7.55 3.23
CA CYS A 65 -11.93 8.19 2.16
C CYS A 65 -12.22 7.46 0.84
N MET A 66 -12.05 6.13 0.77
CA MET A 66 -12.30 5.38 -0.47
C MET A 66 -13.77 5.44 -0.93
N ALA A 67 -14.71 5.42 0.01
CA ALA A 67 -16.14 5.55 -0.27
C ALA A 67 -16.50 6.90 -0.91
N SER A 68 -15.81 7.98 -0.53
CA SER A 68 -15.99 9.32 -1.13
C SER A 68 -15.62 9.35 -2.62
N PHE A 69 -14.79 8.42 -3.08
CA PHE A 69 -14.41 8.27 -4.49
C PHE A 69 -15.16 7.13 -5.19
N GLY A 70 -16.16 6.55 -4.53
CA GLY A 70 -17.02 5.49 -5.08
C GLY A 70 -16.47 4.08 -4.93
N PHE A 71 -15.44 3.87 -4.09
CA PHE A 71 -14.88 2.54 -3.81
C PHE A 71 -15.33 2.07 -2.42
N ASN A 72 -16.26 1.10 -2.38
CA ASN A 72 -16.68 0.47 -1.12
C ASN A 72 -15.79 -0.74 -0.79
N LEU A 73 -15.16 -0.74 0.38
CA LEU A 73 -14.34 -1.85 0.84
C LEU A 73 -15.14 -2.71 1.83
N PRO A 74 -15.32 -4.02 1.56
CA PRO A 74 -15.97 -4.93 2.49
C PRO A 74 -15.21 -5.00 3.84
#